data_AF-A0A4Z0NNX9-F1
#
_entry.id   AF-A0A4Z0NNX9-F1
#
_cell.length_a   1.000
_cell.length_b   1.000
_cell.length_c   1.000
_cell.angle_alpha   90.00
_cell.angle_beta   90.00
_cell.angle_gamma   90.00
#
_symmetry.space_group_name_H-M   'P 1'
#
loop_
_entity.id
_entity.type
_entity.pdbx_description
1 polymer ?
#
loop_
_entity_poly.entity_id
_entity_poly.type
_entity_poly.pdbx_seq_one_letter_code
_entity_poly.pdbx_strand_id
1 'polypeptide(L)'
;MRALLVELNDIKRVRSAGRDGSIAERLFLQAWSALTGGAEPALLALDITAKALAASRLGDLDAAFLSLAGLSRIEASAVLVRGFDEVAGPLDPALADALRACLAAPRDWTPGSVPAFARLQAHQPRAGVTCPGKPRILLEPPENHAEHCLMVAVYGVALSPFYGADPTTVFLAALAHHLHNALMPDAGFTGEILLGSHLDAVIATLSERALSELDEPLRGLVASSRQILADDRTAEGRAFHAADVIDRVLQIAQHLRAASLTMDTVLGEMALVHDGPVKGFHDRVLADMRLP
;
A
#
# COMPACT_ATOMS: atom_id res chain seq x y z
N MET A 1 5.75 13.21 -8.43
CA MET A 1 5.55 11.77 -8.17
C MET A 1 6.27 11.28 -6.91
N ARG A 2 7.61 11.39 -6.80
CA ARG A 2 8.36 10.85 -5.64
C ARG A 2 7.80 11.21 -4.26
N ALA A 3 7.48 12.49 -4.01
CA ALA A 3 6.95 12.94 -2.72
C ALA A 3 5.62 12.24 -2.36
N LEU A 4 4.70 12.15 -3.33
CA LEU A 4 3.44 11.39 -3.17
C LEU A 4 3.71 9.93 -2.81
N LEU A 5 4.61 9.25 -3.52
CA LEU A 5 4.91 7.84 -3.25
C LEU A 5 5.56 7.66 -1.87
N VAL A 6 6.35 8.63 -1.40
CA VAL A 6 6.91 8.63 -0.04
C VAL A 6 5.78 8.65 1.00
N GLU A 7 4.79 9.54 0.84
CA GLU A 7 3.66 9.66 1.77
C GLU A 7 2.73 8.45 1.73
N LEU A 8 2.45 7.91 0.54
CA LEU A 8 1.69 6.67 0.40
C LEU A 8 2.36 5.51 1.15
N ASN A 9 3.70 5.43 1.11
CA ASN A 9 4.44 4.37 1.79
C ASN A 9 4.20 4.36 3.30
N ASP A 10 3.98 5.54 3.89
CA ASP A 10 3.81 5.69 5.34
C ASP A 10 2.51 5.01 5.82
N ILE A 11 1.51 4.79 4.97
CA ILE A 11 0.24 4.12 5.36
C ILE A 11 0.44 2.62 5.68
N LYS A 12 1.59 2.03 5.32
CA LYS A 12 2.04 0.72 5.80
C LYS A 12 2.34 0.71 7.30
N ARG A 13 2.41 1.87 7.95
CA ARG A 13 2.77 2.00 9.38
C ARG A 13 1.67 2.65 10.21
N VAL A 14 0.68 3.24 9.57
CA VAL A 14 -0.46 3.83 10.26
C VAL A 14 -1.39 2.72 10.74
N ARG A 15 -1.50 2.61 12.06
CA ARG A 15 -2.40 1.68 12.78
C ARG A 15 -3.29 2.50 13.71
N SER A 16 -4.49 2.00 13.95
CA SER A 16 -5.48 2.67 14.80
C SER A 16 -6.01 1.74 15.86
N ALA A 17 -6.30 2.29 17.03
CA ALA A 17 -6.91 1.53 18.12
C ALA A 17 -8.22 0.89 17.69
N GLY A 18 -8.42 -0.39 18.05
CA GLY A 18 -9.63 -1.14 17.73
C GLY A 18 -9.73 -1.63 16.28
N ARG A 19 -8.67 -1.49 15.47
CA ARG A 19 -8.61 -1.97 14.10
C ARG A 19 -7.34 -2.79 13.90
N ASP A 20 -7.49 -4.00 13.38
CA ASP A 20 -6.35 -4.87 13.09
C ASP A 20 -5.60 -4.39 11.83
N GLY A 21 -4.29 -4.61 11.83
CA GLY A 21 -3.39 -4.30 10.72
C GLY A 21 -3.11 -2.80 10.52
N SER A 22 -2.26 -2.50 9.55
CA SER A 22 -2.09 -1.14 9.02
C SER A 22 -3.21 -0.77 8.05
N ILE A 23 -3.28 0.51 7.64
CA ILE A 23 -4.19 0.95 6.57
C ILE A 23 -3.94 0.13 5.30
N ALA A 24 -2.67 -0.04 4.92
CA ALA A 24 -2.33 -0.81 3.72
C ALA A 24 -2.77 -2.28 3.83
N GLU A 25 -2.56 -2.93 4.97
CA GLU A 25 -3.03 -4.29 5.19
C GLU A 25 -4.56 -4.40 5.04
N ARG A 26 -5.33 -3.47 5.62
CA ARG A 26 -6.79 -3.50 5.51
C ARG A 26 -7.28 -3.26 4.09
N LEU A 27 -6.68 -2.33 3.37
CA LEU A 27 -7.02 -2.07 1.96
C LEU A 27 -6.67 -3.28 1.07
N PHE A 28 -5.58 -4.00 1.36
CA PHE A 28 -5.26 -5.26 0.69
C PHE A 28 -6.34 -6.31 0.89
N LEU A 29 -6.75 -6.54 2.14
CA LEU A 29 -7.80 -7.51 2.46
C LEU A 29 -9.17 -7.08 1.91
N GLN A 30 -9.46 -5.78 1.90
CA GLN A 30 -10.66 -5.21 1.28
C GLN A 30 -10.68 -5.46 -0.23
N ALA A 31 -9.55 -5.28 -0.92
CA ALA A 31 -9.46 -5.55 -2.34
C ALA A 31 -9.75 -7.03 -2.65
N TRP A 32 -9.14 -7.96 -1.90
CA TRP A 32 -9.41 -9.39 -2.08
C TRP A 32 -10.85 -9.77 -1.74
N SER A 33 -11.43 -9.23 -0.66
CA SER A 33 -12.85 -9.46 -0.32
C SER A 33 -13.78 -8.94 -1.41
N ALA A 34 -13.51 -7.77 -1.99
CA ALA A 34 -14.31 -7.22 -3.06
C ALA A 34 -14.20 -8.09 -4.34
N LEU A 35 -12.98 -8.51 -4.71
CA LEU A 35 -12.76 -9.39 -5.87
C LEU A 35 -13.51 -10.72 -5.73
N THR A 36 -13.42 -11.38 -4.58
CA THR A 36 -14.17 -12.63 -4.34
C THR A 36 -15.68 -12.41 -4.23
N GLY A 37 -16.10 -11.18 -3.90
CA GLY A 37 -17.49 -10.74 -3.94
C GLY A 37 -17.99 -10.36 -5.35
N GLY A 38 -17.15 -10.50 -6.38
CA GLY A 38 -17.50 -10.22 -7.77
C GLY A 38 -17.32 -8.77 -8.20
N ALA A 39 -16.51 -7.98 -7.49
CA ALA A 39 -16.17 -6.62 -7.90
C ALA A 39 -15.52 -6.60 -9.29
N GLU A 40 -15.90 -5.60 -10.09
CA GLU A 40 -15.30 -5.36 -11.40
C GLU A 40 -13.87 -4.82 -11.20
N PRO A 41 -12.83 -5.49 -11.72
CA PRO A 41 -11.44 -5.19 -11.36
C PRO A 41 -10.96 -3.79 -11.74
N ALA A 42 -11.40 -3.24 -12.87
CA ALA A 42 -10.95 -1.90 -13.29
C ALA A 42 -11.47 -0.83 -12.33
N LEU A 43 -12.75 -0.90 -11.98
CA LEU A 43 -13.36 0.00 -10.99
C LEU A 43 -12.79 -0.20 -9.58
N LEU A 44 -12.48 -1.44 -9.18
CA LEU A 44 -11.86 -1.70 -7.87
C LEU A 44 -10.44 -1.16 -7.79
N ALA A 45 -9.65 -1.28 -8.86
CA ALA A 45 -8.29 -0.74 -8.92
C ALA A 45 -8.29 0.77 -8.65
N LEU A 46 -9.22 1.50 -9.27
CA LEU A 46 -9.40 2.94 -9.05
C LEU A 46 -9.90 3.25 -7.62
N ASP A 47 -10.88 2.51 -7.12
CA ASP A 47 -11.46 2.74 -5.78
C ASP A 47 -10.42 2.53 -4.66
N ILE A 48 -9.67 1.43 -4.70
CA ILE A 48 -8.62 1.14 -3.72
C ILE A 48 -7.47 2.15 -3.80
N THR A 49 -7.06 2.50 -5.02
CA THR A 49 -6.03 3.53 -5.24
C THR A 49 -6.48 4.88 -4.68
N ALA A 50 -7.72 5.29 -4.96
CA ALA A 50 -8.24 6.57 -4.46
C ALA A 50 -8.31 6.60 -2.92
N LYS A 51 -8.73 5.51 -2.29
CA LYS A 51 -8.73 5.35 -0.83
C LYS A 51 -7.32 5.44 -0.24
N ALA A 52 -6.33 4.79 -0.87
CA ALA A 52 -4.94 4.86 -0.44
C ALA A 52 -4.38 6.29 -0.54
N LEU A 53 -4.66 7.02 -1.63
CA LEU A 53 -4.25 8.42 -1.77
C LEU A 53 -4.91 9.33 -0.72
N ALA A 54 -6.21 9.21 -0.48
CA ALA A 54 -6.87 9.99 0.58
C ALA A 54 -6.27 9.68 1.96
N ALA A 55 -5.97 8.40 2.23
CA ALA A 55 -5.38 7.96 3.49
C ALA A 55 -3.94 8.47 3.71
N SER A 56 -3.20 8.80 2.65
CA SER A 56 -1.84 9.39 2.80
C SER A 56 -1.84 10.71 3.58
N ARG A 57 -2.93 11.48 3.52
CA ARG A 57 -3.13 12.71 4.31
C ARG A 57 -4.00 12.53 5.53
N LEU A 58 -5.10 11.80 5.38
CA LEU A 58 -6.11 11.67 6.42
C LEU A 58 -5.77 10.58 7.45
N GLY A 59 -4.72 9.80 7.21
CA GLY A 59 -4.47 8.59 7.97
C GLY A 59 -5.69 7.68 7.89
N ASP A 60 -6.15 7.21 9.04
CA ASP A 60 -7.23 6.23 9.12
C ASP A 60 -8.63 6.86 9.30
N LEU A 61 -8.77 8.16 9.01
CA LEU A 61 -10.06 8.86 8.95
C LEU A 61 -10.80 8.52 7.65
N ASP A 62 -11.17 7.25 7.51
CA ASP A 62 -11.89 6.73 6.34
C ASP A 62 -13.41 7.01 6.40
N ALA A 63 -14.14 6.61 5.35
CA ALA A 63 -15.59 6.79 5.27
C ALA A 63 -16.35 6.16 6.44
N ALA A 64 -15.90 4.99 6.93
CA ALA A 64 -16.56 4.28 8.01
C ALA A 64 -16.38 5.03 9.34
N PHE A 65 -15.16 5.49 9.63
CA PHE A 65 -14.89 6.31 10.80
C PHE A 65 -15.64 7.64 10.76
N LEU A 66 -15.61 8.34 9.63
CA LEU A 66 -16.31 9.63 9.48
C LEU A 66 -17.83 9.48 9.69
N SER A 67 -18.42 8.40 9.16
CA SER A 67 -19.84 8.08 9.38
C SER A 67 -20.12 7.75 10.84
N LEU A 68 -19.25 6.97 11.50
CA LEU A 68 -19.35 6.69 12.94
C LEU A 68 -19.25 7.98 13.78
N ALA A 69 -18.44 8.93 13.34
CA ALA A 69 -18.29 10.25 13.96
C ALA A 69 -19.49 11.19 13.68
N GLY A 70 -20.51 10.74 12.95
CA GLY A 70 -21.76 11.46 12.74
C GLY A 70 -21.85 12.25 11.44
N LEU A 71 -20.88 12.13 10.53
CA LEU A 71 -20.97 12.77 9.21
C LEU A 71 -21.92 11.98 8.31
N SER A 72 -22.68 12.70 7.49
CA SER A 72 -23.41 12.10 6.37
C SER A 72 -22.45 11.56 5.31
N ARG A 73 -22.94 10.68 4.43
CA ARG A 73 -22.17 10.15 3.29
C ARG A 73 -21.57 11.26 2.42
N ILE A 74 -22.33 12.34 2.19
CA ILE A 74 -21.89 13.48 1.37
C ILE A 74 -20.76 14.25 2.06
N GLU A 75 -20.89 14.50 3.37
CA GLU A 75 -19.85 15.18 4.15
C GLU A 75 -18.58 14.35 4.26
N ALA A 76 -18.71 13.04 4.50
CA ALA A 76 -17.59 12.12 4.53
C ALA A 76 -16.86 12.08 3.17
N SER A 77 -17.59 11.95 2.06
CA SER A 77 -17.02 12.05 0.71
C SER A 77 -16.30 13.37 0.47
N ALA A 78 -16.87 14.50 0.92
CA ALA A 78 -16.21 15.80 0.78
C ALA A 78 -14.90 15.88 1.57
N VAL A 79 -14.80 15.27 2.76
CA VAL A 79 -13.55 15.16 3.52
C VAL A 79 -12.52 14.32 2.77
N LEU A 80 -12.91 13.15 2.29
CA LEU A 80 -12.02 12.24 1.56
C LEU A 80 -11.49 12.87 0.26
N VAL A 81 -12.35 13.55 -0.49
CA VAL A 81 -11.95 14.29 -1.70
C VAL A 81 -10.95 15.39 -1.36
N ARG A 82 -11.15 16.16 -0.29
CA ARG A 82 -10.16 17.16 0.14
C ARG A 82 -8.81 16.52 0.51
N GLY A 83 -8.83 15.40 1.24
CA GLY A 83 -7.61 14.67 1.57
C GLY A 83 -6.85 14.18 0.33
N PHE A 84 -7.58 13.73 -0.69
CA PHE A 84 -7.02 13.37 -2.00
C PHE A 84 -6.46 14.58 -2.76
N ASP A 85 -7.22 15.68 -2.83
CA ASP A 85 -6.85 16.88 -3.60
C ASP A 85 -5.51 17.48 -3.10
N GLU A 86 -5.17 17.33 -1.81
CA GLU A 86 -3.88 17.75 -1.21
C GLU A 86 -2.65 16.98 -1.75
N VAL A 87 -2.84 15.80 -2.35
CA VAL A 87 -1.73 14.94 -2.83
C VAL A 87 -1.79 14.59 -4.30
N ALA A 88 -2.92 14.84 -4.97
CA ALA A 88 -3.16 14.42 -6.34
C ALA A 88 -2.36 15.20 -7.40
N GLY A 89 -1.80 16.37 -7.05
CA GLY A 89 -1.11 17.27 -7.99
C GLY A 89 -0.07 16.61 -8.92
N PRO A 90 0.72 15.61 -8.49
CA PRO A 90 1.69 14.95 -9.35
C PRO A 90 1.16 13.79 -10.22
N LEU A 91 -0.13 13.46 -10.15
CA LEU A 91 -0.75 12.41 -10.96
C LEU A 91 -1.03 12.88 -12.40
N ASP A 92 -1.23 11.92 -13.30
CA ASP A 92 -1.85 12.20 -14.59
C ASP A 92 -3.26 12.80 -14.38
N PRO A 93 -3.64 13.90 -15.07
CA PRO A 93 -4.91 14.57 -14.84
C PRO A 93 -6.15 13.69 -15.05
N ALA A 94 -6.15 12.83 -16.07
CA ALA A 94 -7.30 11.98 -16.35
C ALA A 94 -7.46 10.88 -15.30
N LEU A 95 -6.32 10.31 -14.84
CA LEU A 95 -6.33 9.39 -13.70
C LEU A 95 -6.79 10.10 -12.42
N ALA A 96 -6.30 11.31 -12.15
CA ALA A 96 -6.67 12.08 -10.98
C ALA A 96 -8.18 12.33 -10.91
N ASP A 97 -8.80 12.73 -12.03
CA ASP A 97 -10.25 12.94 -12.15
C ASP A 97 -11.03 11.64 -11.87
N ALA A 98 -10.56 10.51 -12.41
CA ALA A 98 -11.20 9.21 -12.18
C ALA A 98 -11.13 8.77 -10.71
N LEU A 99 -9.97 8.92 -10.07
CA LEU A 99 -9.78 8.60 -8.65
C LEU A 99 -10.62 9.51 -7.75
N ARG A 100 -10.64 10.81 -8.05
CA ARG A 100 -11.46 11.80 -7.35
C ARG A 100 -12.94 11.45 -7.43
N ALA A 101 -13.41 11.02 -8.60
CA ALA A 101 -14.79 10.60 -8.80
C ALA A 101 -15.17 9.38 -7.94
N CYS A 102 -14.25 8.43 -7.73
CA CYS A 102 -14.48 7.29 -6.82
C CYS A 102 -14.73 7.73 -5.37
N LEU A 103 -14.03 8.77 -4.88
CA LEU A 103 -14.25 9.29 -3.52
C LEU A 103 -15.51 10.15 -3.42
N ALA A 104 -15.82 10.91 -4.47
CA ALA A 104 -17.02 11.74 -4.54
C ALA A 104 -18.32 10.92 -4.60
N ALA A 105 -18.27 9.76 -5.26
CA ALA A 105 -19.37 8.81 -5.35
C ALA A 105 -18.89 7.40 -4.94
N PRO A 106 -18.74 7.14 -3.62
CA PRO A 106 -18.23 5.86 -3.14
C PRO A 106 -19.10 4.71 -3.60
N ARG A 107 -18.47 3.60 -3.98
CA ARG A 107 -19.15 2.36 -4.33
C ARG A 107 -19.25 1.45 -3.12
N ASP A 108 -20.41 0.81 -2.98
CA ASP A 108 -20.65 -0.22 -1.99
C ASP A 108 -20.35 -1.58 -2.64
N TRP A 109 -19.22 -2.18 -2.31
CA TRP A 109 -18.83 -3.51 -2.80
C TRP A 109 -19.51 -4.60 -1.99
N THR A 110 -20.02 -5.63 -2.66
CA THR A 110 -20.46 -6.85 -1.99
C THR A 110 -19.23 -7.56 -1.41
N PRO A 111 -19.14 -7.78 -0.09
CA PRO A 111 -18.01 -8.47 0.50
C PRO A 111 -18.10 -9.97 0.21
N GLY A 112 -17.07 -10.53 -0.44
CA GLY A 112 -16.85 -11.97 -0.54
C GLY A 112 -15.95 -12.50 0.58
N SER A 113 -15.76 -13.82 0.61
CA SER A 113 -14.83 -14.45 1.54
C SER A 113 -13.40 -13.99 1.25
N VAL A 114 -12.69 -13.50 2.27
CA VAL A 114 -11.26 -13.21 2.12
C VAL A 114 -10.51 -14.54 1.99
N PRO A 115 -9.71 -14.75 0.93
CA PRO A 115 -8.89 -15.96 0.78
C PRO A 115 -7.94 -16.17 1.95
N ALA A 116 -7.64 -17.43 2.29
CA ALA A 116 -6.70 -17.74 3.36
C ALA A 116 -5.29 -17.25 3.02
N PHE A 117 -4.85 -17.38 1.77
CA PHE A 117 -3.54 -16.86 1.35
C PHE A 117 -3.38 -15.35 1.64
N ALA A 118 -4.44 -14.55 1.49
CA ALA A 118 -4.39 -13.11 1.69
C ALA A 118 -4.20 -12.76 3.18
N ARG A 119 -4.86 -13.50 4.09
CA ARG A 119 -4.63 -13.39 5.53
C ARG A 119 -3.22 -13.82 5.93
N LEU A 120 -2.71 -14.90 5.33
CA LEU A 120 -1.35 -15.38 5.60
C LEU A 120 -0.30 -14.35 5.16
N GLN A 121 -0.47 -13.71 4.00
CA GLN A 121 0.40 -12.62 3.55
C GLN A 121 0.36 -11.39 4.48
N ALA A 122 -0.81 -11.07 5.05
CA ALA A 122 -0.93 -10.01 6.05
C ALA A 122 -0.17 -10.32 7.35
N HIS A 123 -0.06 -11.60 7.71
CA HIS A 123 0.63 -12.02 8.93
C HIS A 123 2.11 -12.34 8.71
N GLN A 124 2.53 -12.55 7.47
CA GLN A 124 3.91 -12.86 7.16
C GLN A 124 4.74 -11.58 6.96
N PRO A 125 5.73 -11.32 7.83
CA PRO A 125 6.69 -10.24 7.60
C PRO A 125 7.59 -10.57 6.41
N ARG A 126 7.99 -9.53 5.67
CA ARG A 126 9.06 -9.63 4.69
C ARG A 126 10.41 -9.86 5.36
N ALA A 127 11.35 -10.41 4.59
CA ALA A 127 12.66 -10.80 5.08
C ALA A 127 13.58 -9.66 5.59
N GLY A 128 13.21 -8.39 5.40
CA GLY A 128 14.09 -7.25 5.67
C GLY A 128 15.20 -7.12 4.63
N VAL A 129 16.33 -6.51 5.01
CA VAL A 129 17.47 -6.33 4.08
C VAL A 129 18.36 -7.57 4.12
N THR A 130 18.35 -8.32 3.02
CA THR A 130 19.15 -9.54 2.86
C THR A 130 20.19 -9.39 1.77
N CYS A 131 21.40 -9.92 1.99
CA CYS A 131 22.46 -9.97 1.00
C CYS A 131 23.26 -11.28 1.21
N PRO A 132 23.46 -12.12 0.17
CA PRO A 132 24.27 -13.32 0.28
C PRO A 132 25.65 -13.04 0.89
N GLY A 133 26.03 -13.86 1.87
CA GLY A 133 27.30 -13.72 2.59
C GLY A 133 27.33 -12.60 3.64
N LYS A 134 26.23 -11.89 3.90
CA LYS A 134 26.14 -10.86 4.95
C LYS A 134 25.04 -11.18 5.97
N PRO A 135 25.21 -10.76 7.25
CA PRO A 135 24.11 -10.76 8.21
C PRO A 135 22.93 -9.93 7.70
N ARG A 136 21.72 -10.41 8.00
CA ARG A 136 20.46 -9.71 7.70
C ARG A 136 20.30 -8.48 8.61
N ILE A 137 19.69 -7.42 8.08
CA ILE A 137 19.20 -6.30 8.88
C ILE A 137 17.68 -6.43 9.03
N LEU A 138 17.23 -6.54 10.28
CA LEU A 138 15.81 -6.50 10.65
C LEU A 138 15.43 -5.09 11.07
N LEU A 139 14.31 -4.61 10.54
CA LEU A 139 13.78 -3.27 10.81
C LEU A 139 12.38 -3.43 11.40
N GLU A 140 12.15 -2.84 12.56
CA GLU A 140 10.90 -2.94 13.31
C GLU A 140 10.14 -1.60 13.28
N PRO A 141 8.81 -1.60 13.11
CA PRO A 141 7.99 -2.77 12.77
C PRO A 141 8.26 -3.23 11.31
N PRO A 142 8.23 -4.55 11.02
CA PRO A 142 8.49 -5.07 9.69
C PRO A 142 7.34 -4.74 8.75
N GLU A 143 7.67 -4.67 7.47
CA GLU A 143 6.67 -4.70 6.41
C GLU A 143 6.15 -6.14 6.26
N ASN A 144 4.84 -6.32 6.10
CA ASN A 144 4.27 -7.61 5.72
C ASN A 144 3.99 -7.70 4.20
N HIS A 145 3.72 -8.89 3.69
CA HIS A 145 3.48 -9.06 2.25
C HIS A 145 2.20 -8.38 1.76
N ALA A 146 1.16 -8.27 2.59
CA ALA A 146 -0.07 -7.56 2.22
C ALA A 146 0.18 -6.06 1.99
N GLU A 147 0.90 -5.42 2.91
CA GLU A 147 1.32 -4.01 2.83
C GLU A 147 2.09 -3.74 1.54
N HIS A 148 3.10 -4.57 1.28
CA HIS A 148 3.92 -4.48 0.09
C HIS A 148 3.09 -4.68 -1.19
N CYS A 149 2.35 -5.79 -1.31
CA CYS A 149 1.55 -6.09 -2.49
C CYS A 149 0.54 -4.98 -2.80
N LEU A 150 -0.10 -4.42 -1.77
CA LEU A 150 -0.98 -3.27 -1.99
C LEU A 150 -0.22 -2.05 -2.49
N MET A 151 0.90 -1.67 -1.87
CA MET A 151 1.63 -0.48 -2.30
C MET A 151 2.13 -0.62 -3.73
N VAL A 152 2.62 -1.79 -4.12
CA VAL A 152 2.97 -2.06 -5.53
C VAL A 152 1.76 -1.93 -6.44
N ALA A 153 0.58 -2.39 -6.03
CA ALA A 153 -0.64 -2.26 -6.84
C ALA A 153 -1.08 -0.79 -6.99
N VAL A 154 -1.06 -0.02 -5.90
CA VAL A 154 -1.42 1.41 -5.89
C VAL A 154 -0.41 2.23 -6.71
N TYR A 155 0.88 1.96 -6.54
CA TYR A 155 1.93 2.64 -7.32
C TYR A 155 1.83 2.26 -8.79
N GLY A 156 1.55 1.00 -9.09
CA GLY A 156 1.33 0.50 -10.43
C GLY A 156 0.23 1.29 -11.14
N VAL A 157 -0.96 1.43 -10.52
CA VAL A 157 -2.05 2.25 -11.06
C VAL A 157 -1.64 3.71 -11.25
N ALA A 158 -0.98 4.32 -10.27
CA ALA A 158 -0.52 5.71 -10.34
C ALA A 158 0.53 5.94 -11.46
N LEU A 159 1.35 4.93 -11.76
CA LEU A 159 2.40 4.98 -12.78
C LEU A 159 1.92 4.50 -14.16
N SER A 160 0.78 3.82 -14.26
CA SER A 160 0.28 3.28 -15.53
C SER A 160 0.21 4.32 -16.66
N PRO A 161 -0.30 5.56 -16.46
CA PRO A 161 -0.31 6.58 -17.51
C PRO A 161 1.09 6.92 -18.05
N PHE A 162 2.12 6.90 -17.20
CA PHE A 162 3.50 7.19 -17.60
C PHE A 162 4.07 6.12 -18.53
N TYR A 163 3.69 4.86 -18.32
CA TYR A 163 4.16 3.72 -19.13
C TYR A 163 3.22 3.37 -20.29
N GLY A 164 2.02 3.96 -20.34
CA GLY A 164 0.95 3.57 -21.27
C GLY A 164 0.37 2.19 -20.96
N ALA A 165 0.36 1.80 -19.69
CA ALA A 165 -0.09 0.48 -19.25
C ALA A 165 -1.59 0.45 -18.94
N ASP A 166 -2.23 -0.72 -19.08
CA ASP A 166 -3.53 -0.94 -18.48
C ASP A 166 -3.42 -1.02 -16.93
N PRO A 167 -4.01 -0.08 -16.17
CA PRO A 167 -3.95 -0.11 -14.71
C PRO A 167 -4.63 -1.34 -14.11
N THR A 168 -5.59 -1.95 -14.80
CA THR A 168 -6.31 -3.12 -14.29
C THR A 168 -5.40 -4.34 -14.22
N THR A 169 -4.70 -4.63 -15.32
CA THR A 169 -3.74 -5.73 -15.41
C THR A 169 -2.61 -5.55 -14.40
N VAL A 170 -2.06 -4.33 -14.29
CA VAL A 170 -0.99 -4.01 -13.32
C VAL A 170 -1.46 -4.19 -11.88
N PHE A 171 -2.66 -3.69 -11.54
CA PHE A 171 -3.23 -3.81 -10.20
C PHE A 171 -3.41 -5.27 -9.77
N LEU A 172 -4.00 -6.11 -10.62
CA LEU A 172 -4.22 -7.52 -10.32
C LEU A 172 -2.91 -8.31 -10.23
N ALA A 173 -1.97 -8.06 -11.15
CA ALA A 173 -0.66 -8.69 -11.12
C ALA A 173 0.07 -8.34 -9.81
N ALA A 174 0.08 -7.05 -9.44
CA ALA A 174 0.72 -6.55 -8.24
C ALA A 174 0.04 -7.04 -6.94
N LEU A 175 -1.29 -7.15 -6.87
CA LEU A 175 -1.93 -7.75 -5.71
C LEU A 175 -1.52 -9.22 -5.49
N ALA A 176 -1.19 -9.93 -6.57
CA ALA A 176 -0.93 -11.37 -6.57
C ALA A 176 0.53 -11.76 -6.82
N HIS A 177 1.48 -10.81 -6.83
CA HIS A 177 2.86 -11.12 -7.23
C HIS A 177 3.64 -11.95 -6.19
N HIS A 178 3.29 -11.83 -4.90
CA HIS A 178 3.86 -12.65 -3.82
C HIS A 178 2.96 -13.80 -3.35
N LEU A 179 2.09 -14.36 -4.21
CA LEU A 179 1.19 -15.47 -3.81
C LEU A 179 1.93 -16.62 -3.11
N HIS A 180 3.10 -17.00 -3.60
CA HIS A 180 3.93 -18.05 -3.01
C HIS A 180 4.32 -17.76 -1.55
N ASN A 181 4.50 -16.49 -1.16
CA ASN A 181 4.84 -16.11 0.22
C ASN A 181 3.68 -16.25 1.20
N ALA A 182 2.46 -16.58 0.76
CA ALA A 182 1.43 -17.01 1.70
C ALA A 182 1.80 -18.34 2.39
N LEU A 183 2.55 -19.19 1.71
CA LEU A 183 2.88 -20.56 2.14
C LEU A 183 4.40 -20.79 2.27
N MET A 184 5.22 -19.89 1.72
CA MET A 184 6.67 -19.89 1.80
C MET A 184 7.15 -18.82 2.76
N PRO A 185 7.81 -19.18 3.88
CA PRO A 185 8.47 -18.20 4.74
C PRO A 185 9.47 -17.34 3.95
N ASP A 186 9.41 -16.02 4.12
CA ASP A 186 10.29 -15.11 3.39
C ASP A 186 11.73 -15.15 3.95
N ALA A 187 12.57 -15.89 3.24
CA ALA A 187 14.00 -16.01 3.53
C ALA A 187 14.84 -14.90 2.85
N GLY A 188 14.21 -14.08 2.00
CA GLY A 188 14.84 -13.05 1.19
C GLY A 188 15.87 -13.60 0.21
N PHE A 189 16.67 -12.70 -0.36
CA PHE A 189 17.61 -13.01 -1.44
C PHE A 189 18.63 -14.10 -1.07
N THR A 190 19.09 -14.13 0.18
CA THR A 190 19.99 -15.19 0.64
C THR A 190 19.33 -16.57 0.59
N GLY A 191 18.05 -16.67 0.98
CA GLY A 191 17.32 -17.93 0.91
C GLY A 191 17.05 -18.38 -0.52
N GLU A 192 16.71 -17.45 -1.41
CA GLU A 192 16.54 -17.70 -2.84
C GLU A 192 17.80 -18.32 -3.47
N ILE A 193 18.98 -17.73 -3.18
CA ILE A 193 20.26 -18.26 -3.66
C ILE A 193 20.53 -19.67 -3.13
N LEU A 194 20.20 -19.94 -1.86
CA LEU A 194 20.41 -21.25 -1.24
C LEU A 194 19.44 -22.32 -1.76
N LEU A 195 18.23 -21.95 -2.18
CA LEU A 195 17.30 -22.85 -2.86
C LEU A 195 17.80 -23.24 -4.26
N GLY A 196 18.60 -22.38 -4.90
CA GLY A 196 19.26 -22.67 -6.17
C GLY A 196 18.28 -23.12 -7.24
N SER A 197 18.57 -24.24 -7.89
CA SER A 197 17.73 -24.80 -8.96
C SER A 197 16.32 -25.22 -8.53
N HIS A 198 16.03 -25.27 -7.23
CA HIS A 198 14.70 -25.63 -6.73
C HIS A 198 13.76 -24.42 -6.60
N LEU A 199 14.28 -23.19 -6.66
CA LEU A 199 13.52 -21.97 -6.38
C LEU A 199 12.25 -21.87 -7.25
N ASP A 200 12.40 -21.95 -8.57
CA ASP A 200 11.29 -21.78 -9.51
C ASP A 200 10.19 -22.83 -9.29
N ALA A 201 10.57 -24.09 -9.03
CA ALA A 201 9.63 -25.17 -8.78
C ALA A 201 8.84 -24.95 -7.47
N VAL A 202 9.51 -24.45 -6.42
CA VAL A 202 8.87 -24.12 -5.15
C VAL A 202 7.92 -22.94 -5.32
N ILE A 203 8.36 -21.86 -5.96
CA ILE A 203 7.53 -20.67 -6.23
C ILE A 203 6.29 -21.06 -7.05
N ALA A 204 6.46 -21.84 -8.12
CA ALA A 204 5.37 -22.28 -8.97
C ALA A 204 4.35 -23.13 -8.18
N THR A 205 4.82 -24.11 -7.42
CA THR A 205 3.97 -25.01 -6.63
C THR A 205 3.16 -24.24 -5.58
N LEU A 206 3.80 -23.32 -4.85
CA LEU A 206 3.15 -22.59 -3.77
C LEU A 206 2.25 -21.47 -4.29
N SER A 207 2.62 -20.82 -5.41
CA SER A 207 1.74 -19.90 -6.12
C SER A 207 0.47 -20.58 -6.58
N GLU A 208 0.57 -21.77 -7.18
CA GLU A 208 -0.58 -22.53 -7.69
C GLU A 208 -1.52 -22.94 -6.54
N ARG A 209 -0.95 -23.37 -5.41
CA ARG A 209 -1.76 -23.69 -4.21
C ARG A 209 -2.55 -22.49 -3.71
N ALA A 210 -1.92 -21.32 -3.59
CA ALA A 210 -2.63 -20.11 -3.17
C ALA A 210 -3.70 -19.70 -4.21
N LEU A 211 -3.36 -19.77 -5.50
CA LEU A 211 -4.26 -19.44 -6.61
C LEU A 211 -5.50 -20.37 -6.67
N SER A 212 -5.34 -21.63 -6.27
CA SER A 212 -6.43 -22.62 -6.21
C SER A 212 -7.53 -22.28 -5.19
N GLU A 213 -7.30 -21.34 -4.28
CA GLU A 213 -8.33 -20.84 -3.36
C GLU A 213 -9.36 -19.92 -4.03
N LEU A 214 -9.06 -19.40 -5.23
CA LEU A 214 -9.96 -18.53 -5.99
C LEU A 214 -10.88 -19.36 -6.89
N ASP A 215 -12.12 -18.90 -7.08
CA ASP A 215 -13.06 -19.47 -8.06
C ASP A 215 -12.63 -19.16 -9.50
N GLU A 216 -13.02 -20.00 -10.46
CA GLU A 216 -12.44 -20.01 -11.81
C GLU A 216 -12.46 -18.68 -12.57
N PRO A 217 -13.55 -17.89 -12.58
CA PRO A 217 -13.54 -16.61 -13.29
C PRO A 217 -12.45 -15.65 -12.78
N LEU A 218 -12.29 -15.56 -11.46
CA LEU A 218 -11.29 -14.70 -10.84
C LEU A 218 -9.89 -15.33 -10.93
N ARG A 219 -9.79 -16.65 -10.74
CA ARG A 219 -8.54 -17.41 -10.86
C ARG A 219 -7.90 -17.21 -12.22
N GLY A 220 -8.66 -17.40 -13.30
CA GLY A 220 -8.19 -17.21 -14.67
C GLY A 220 -7.72 -15.77 -14.93
N LEU A 221 -8.45 -14.79 -14.41
CA LEU A 221 -8.07 -13.39 -14.56
C LEU A 221 -6.76 -13.06 -13.82
N VAL A 222 -6.62 -13.49 -12.56
CA VAL A 222 -5.39 -13.30 -11.79
C VAL A 222 -4.22 -14.02 -12.46
N ALA A 223 -4.42 -15.27 -12.91
CA ALA A 223 -3.41 -16.04 -13.62
C ALA A 223 -2.93 -15.32 -14.90
N SER A 224 -3.86 -14.78 -15.69
CA SER A 224 -3.54 -14.04 -16.91
C SER A 224 -2.78 -12.75 -16.62
N SER A 225 -3.20 -11.98 -15.61
CA SER A 225 -2.54 -10.72 -15.23
C SER A 225 -1.11 -10.95 -14.76
N ARG A 226 -0.87 -12.05 -14.00
CA ARG A 226 0.47 -12.42 -13.51
C ARG A 226 1.48 -12.78 -14.60
N GLN A 227 1.07 -12.92 -15.86
CA GLN A 227 2.00 -13.17 -16.96
C GLN A 227 2.97 -12.00 -17.19
N ILE A 228 2.64 -10.79 -16.73
CA ILE A 228 3.52 -9.62 -16.84
C ILE A 228 4.72 -9.64 -15.88
N LEU A 229 4.69 -10.48 -14.83
CA LEU A 229 5.65 -10.41 -13.71
C LEU A 229 7.11 -10.73 -14.10
N ALA A 230 7.30 -11.39 -15.25
CA ALA A 230 8.60 -11.80 -15.76
C ALA A 230 9.04 -11.00 -17.01
N ASP A 231 8.31 -9.94 -17.38
CA ASP A 231 8.54 -9.21 -18.63
C ASP A 231 8.56 -7.70 -18.39
N ASP A 232 9.64 -7.02 -18.77
CA ASP A 232 9.76 -5.56 -18.74
C ASP A 232 9.62 -4.92 -20.14
N ARG A 233 9.31 -5.73 -21.17
CA ARG A 233 9.16 -5.26 -22.55
C ARG A 233 7.76 -4.71 -22.82
N THR A 234 6.76 -5.12 -22.05
CA THR A 234 5.39 -4.59 -22.11
C THR A 234 5.23 -3.33 -21.26
N ALA A 235 4.18 -2.54 -21.52
CA ALA A 235 3.90 -1.35 -20.74
C ALA A 235 3.53 -1.71 -19.29
N GLU A 236 2.69 -2.73 -19.13
CA GLU A 236 2.23 -3.27 -17.86
C GLU A 236 3.40 -3.79 -17.03
N GLY A 237 4.30 -4.55 -17.66
CA GLY A 237 5.51 -5.05 -17.04
C GLY A 237 6.40 -3.95 -16.48
N ARG A 238 6.65 -2.89 -17.27
CA ARG A 238 7.42 -1.73 -16.80
C ARG A 238 6.75 -1.00 -15.64
N ALA A 239 5.43 -0.81 -15.70
CA ALA A 239 4.69 -0.16 -14.62
C ALA A 239 4.76 -0.97 -13.32
N PHE A 240 4.57 -2.30 -13.40
CA PHE A 240 4.72 -3.22 -12.28
C PHE A 240 6.14 -3.19 -11.68
N HIS A 241 7.18 -3.37 -12.51
CA HIS A 241 8.56 -3.40 -12.01
C HIS A 241 9.01 -2.06 -11.44
N ALA A 242 8.57 -0.94 -12.02
CA ALA A 242 8.82 0.38 -11.45
C ALA A 242 8.17 0.51 -10.07
N ALA A 243 6.91 0.08 -9.93
CA ALA A 243 6.20 0.10 -8.66
C ALA A 243 6.89 -0.77 -7.58
N ASP A 244 7.26 -2.02 -7.91
CA ASP A 244 7.94 -2.94 -6.97
C ASP A 244 9.29 -2.38 -6.49
N VAL A 245 10.13 -1.93 -7.43
CA VAL A 245 11.46 -1.40 -7.07
C VAL A 245 11.34 -0.12 -6.24
N ILE A 246 10.42 0.78 -6.60
CA ILE A 246 10.20 2.02 -5.85
C ILE A 246 9.73 1.69 -4.43
N ASP A 247 8.73 0.82 -4.25
CA ASP A 247 8.25 0.47 -2.92
C ASP A 247 9.35 -0.13 -2.04
N ARG A 248 10.14 -1.07 -2.57
CA ARG A 248 11.25 -1.68 -1.84
C ARG A 248 12.28 -0.66 -1.38
N VAL A 249 12.61 0.32 -2.22
CA VAL A 249 13.54 1.40 -1.86
C VAL A 249 12.93 2.34 -0.84
N LEU A 250 11.66 2.72 -1.02
CA LEU A 250 10.95 3.61 -0.09
C LEU A 250 10.75 2.99 1.28
N GLN A 251 10.55 1.67 1.35
CA GLN A 251 10.50 0.92 2.60
C GLN A 251 11.77 1.14 3.43
N ILE A 252 12.95 1.08 2.82
CA ILE A 252 14.21 1.33 3.54
C ILE A 252 14.39 2.82 3.83
N ALA A 253 14.04 3.68 2.86
CA ALA A 253 14.12 5.13 3.04
C ALA A 253 13.27 5.62 4.23
N GLN A 254 12.12 4.99 4.51
CA GLN A 254 11.27 5.30 5.65
C GLN A 254 12.02 5.13 6.98
N HIS A 255 12.72 4.01 7.18
CA HIS A 255 13.52 3.79 8.39
C HIS A 255 14.72 4.73 8.47
N LEU A 256 15.37 5.03 7.35
CA LEU A 256 16.49 5.98 7.31
C LEU A 256 16.04 7.42 7.60
N ARG A 257 14.85 7.82 7.14
CA ARG A 257 14.25 9.12 7.49
C ARG A 257 14.01 9.22 8.99
N ALA A 258 13.39 8.20 9.61
CA ALA A 258 13.17 8.19 11.05
C ALA A 258 14.47 8.25 11.85
N ALA A 259 15.50 7.52 11.42
CA ALA A 259 16.82 7.51 12.07
C ALA A 259 17.61 8.82 11.93
N SER A 260 17.21 9.72 11.03
CA SER A 260 17.88 10.99 10.76
C SER A 260 17.10 12.23 11.26
N LEU A 261 16.03 12.03 12.03
CA LEU A 261 15.24 13.13 12.58
C LEU A 261 16.06 13.98 13.57
N THR A 262 15.84 15.29 13.51
CA THR A 262 16.44 16.27 14.42
C THR A 262 15.34 17.10 15.08
N MET A 263 15.66 17.76 16.21
CA MET A 263 14.71 18.66 16.87
C MET A 263 14.33 19.86 16.01
N ASP A 264 15.26 20.37 15.18
CA ASP A 264 14.99 21.46 14.24
C ASP A 264 13.91 21.06 13.22
N THR A 265 13.99 19.83 12.71
CA THR A 265 12.94 19.29 11.82
C THR A 265 11.63 19.12 12.58
N VAL A 266 11.64 18.53 13.77
CA VAL A 266 10.42 18.17 14.52
C VAL A 266 9.67 19.40 15.04
N LEU A 267 10.38 20.37 15.60
CA LEU A 267 9.77 21.57 16.18
C LEU A 267 9.69 22.73 15.19
N GLY A 268 10.72 22.92 14.37
CA GLY A 268 10.80 24.03 13.42
C GLY A 268 9.98 23.79 12.15
N GLU A 269 10.27 22.69 11.43
CA GLU A 269 9.62 22.42 10.14
C GLU A 269 8.23 21.78 10.29
N MET A 270 8.13 20.76 11.15
CA MET A 270 6.90 19.96 11.32
C MET A 270 5.93 20.56 12.34
N ALA A 271 6.36 21.60 13.08
CA ALA A 271 5.57 22.28 14.10
C ALA A 271 4.86 21.31 15.07
N LEU A 272 5.60 20.34 15.64
CA LEU A 272 5.04 19.39 16.62
C LEU A 272 4.24 20.12 17.72
N VAL A 273 4.75 21.26 18.19
CA VAL A 273 3.99 22.22 19.00
C VAL A 273 3.30 23.21 18.06
N HIS A 274 2.15 22.80 17.54
CA HIS A 274 1.38 23.55 16.55
C HIS A 274 0.65 24.75 17.16
N ASP A 275 0.26 25.68 16.30
CA ASP A 275 -0.55 26.83 16.68
C ASP A 275 -1.93 26.41 17.19
N GLY A 276 -2.31 26.97 18.33
CA GLY A 276 -3.58 26.68 18.96
C GLY A 276 -3.90 27.66 20.10
N PRO A 277 -5.08 27.55 20.72
CA PRO A 277 -5.57 28.52 21.71
C PRO A 277 -4.62 28.74 22.90
N VAL A 278 -3.77 27.76 23.19
CA VAL A 278 -2.84 27.77 24.33
C VAL A 278 -1.37 27.83 23.92
N LYS A 279 -1.05 28.16 22.65
CA LYS A 279 0.33 28.18 22.11
C LYS A 279 1.29 29.01 22.99
N GLY A 280 0.86 30.18 23.45
CA GLY A 280 1.68 31.02 24.32
C GLY A 280 2.04 30.38 25.66
N PHE A 281 1.21 29.45 26.18
CA PHE A 281 1.59 28.65 27.35
C PHE A 281 2.62 27.58 26.98
N HIS A 282 2.43 26.85 25.88
CA HIS A 282 3.38 25.85 25.41
C HIS A 282 4.77 26.45 25.15
N ASP A 283 4.84 27.64 24.55
CA ASP A 283 6.11 28.32 24.28
C ASP A 283 6.86 28.69 25.56
N ARG A 284 6.14 29.09 26.62
CA ARG A 284 6.76 29.32 27.93
C ARG A 284 7.27 28.01 28.54
N VAL A 285 6.53 26.92 28.42
CA VAL A 285 6.98 25.60 28.91
C VAL A 285 8.27 25.17 28.20
N LEU A 286 8.35 25.33 26.88
CA LEU A 286 9.58 25.01 26.13
C LEU A 286 10.77 25.86 26.61
N ALA A 287 10.56 27.17 26.75
CA ALA A 287 11.59 28.09 27.24
C ALA A 287 12.05 27.78 28.68
N ASP A 288 11.11 27.54 29.59
CA ASP A 288 11.39 27.23 31.00
C ASP A 288 12.15 25.89 31.14
N MET A 289 11.81 24.92 30.30
CA MET A 289 12.49 23.60 30.23
C MET A 289 13.80 23.63 29.41
N ARG A 290 14.13 24.76 28.78
CA ARG A 290 15.28 24.92 27.87
C ARG A 290 15.29 23.90 26.72
N LEU A 291 14.10 23.59 26.22
CA LEU A 291 13.93 22.82 24.99
C LEU A 291 13.98 23.79 23.80
N PRO A 292 14.52 23.36 22.65
CA PRO A 292 14.51 24.16 21.43
C PRO A 292 13.09 24.53 20.98
#